data_AF-A0A7S3T8W5-F1
#
_entry.id   AF-A0A7S3T8W5-F1
#
_cell.length_a   1.000
_cell.length_b   1.000
_cell.length_c   1.000
_cell.angle_alpha   90.00
_cell.angle_beta   90.00
_cell.angle_gamma   90.00
#
_symmetry.space_group_name_H-M   'P 1'
#
loop_
_entity.id
_entity.type
_entity.pdbx_description
1 polymer ?
#
loop_
_entity_poly.entity_id
_entity_poly.type
_entity_poly.pdbx_seq_one_letter_code
_entity_poly.pdbx_strand_id
1 'polypeptide(L)'
;MEIAAVDDTMQILTLTEPLQFKHYSDAPQFGDDSIEMRAEVGLLTRNVKYQGDPETSAVNKYGAHIMLHSIGDDSVIGRIEYVEFYNAGQAFKLGRYPIHFHMIGNIHKSQVIGNAVHQTYNRAFTVHGVHYYQVKDNVAFNTMGHTYFIEDAIETNNLFDNNLAILTKRSWSLLNTDQTPASFWITNPNNIFRNNHAAGSDRYGFWFDTQIHPLGPSFTTSICPEYEKLGEFIDNVTHSNGRYGLRIFHKLIPVTYPCMGVVYDADNEQ
;
A
#
# COMPACT_ATOMS: atom_id res chain seq x y z
N MET A 1 21.40 -15.63 1.28
CA MET A 1 20.66 -15.55 2.56
C MET A 1 19.18 -15.89 2.38
N GLU A 2 18.77 -17.01 2.94
CA GLU A 2 17.39 -17.49 3.01
C GLU A 2 17.07 -17.86 4.47
N ILE A 3 15.78 -17.99 4.80
CA ILE A 3 15.35 -18.52 6.10
C ILE A 3 15.45 -20.05 6.04
N ALA A 4 16.31 -20.63 6.88
CA ALA A 4 16.51 -22.08 6.99
C ALA A 4 15.45 -22.74 7.87
N ALA A 5 15.08 -22.10 8.98
CA ALA A 5 14.07 -22.59 9.90
C ALA A 5 13.41 -21.44 10.67
N VAL A 6 12.18 -21.65 11.08
CA VAL A 6 11.45 -20.84 12.07
C VAL A 6 11.15 -21.76 13.24
N ASP A 7 11.37 -21.30 14.47
CA ASP A 7 11.02 -22.08 15.64
C ASP A 7 9.50 -22.16 15.87
N ASP A 8 9.08 -23.05 16.77
CA ASP A 8 7.65 -23.30 17.04
C ASP A 8 6.93 -22.08 17.64
N THR A 9 7.66 -21.11 18.19
CA THR A 9 7.10 -19.87 18.73
C THR A 9 6.90 -18.78 17.68
N MET A 10 7.44 -18.98 16.46
CA MET A 10 7.52 -17.99 15.39
C MET A 10 8.34 -16.72 15.76
N GLN A 11 9.20 -16.80 16.77
CA GLN A 11 10.01 -15.67 17.26
C GLN A 11 11.49 -15.79 16.90
N ILE A 12 11.97 -17.00 16.58
CA ILE A 12 13.38 -17.26 16.26
C ILE A 12 13.50 -17.76 14.83
N LEU A 13 14.32 -17.06 14.05
CA LEU A 13 14.63 -17.40 12.67
C LEU A 13 16.09 -17.86 12.58
N THR A 14 16.31 -19.00 11.94
CA THR A 14 17.64 -19.46 11.55
C THR A 14 17.87 -19.11 10.08
N LEU A 15 18.98 -18.45 9.77
CA LEU A 15 19.36 -18.10 8.41
C LEU A 15 20.34 -19.14 7.84
N THR A 16 20.29 -19.37 6.53
CA THR A 16 21.23 -20.29 5.85
C THR A 16 22.67 -19.80 5.86
N GLU A 17 22.87 -18.49 6.04
CA GLU A 17 24.17 -17.81 6.04
C GLU A 17 24.16 -16.68 7.08
N PRO A 18 25.31 -16.35 7.72
CA PRO A 18 25.39 -15.24 8.66
C PRO A 18 25.16 -13.88 7.99
N LEU A 19 24.56 -12.94 8.72
CA LEU A 19 24.37 -11.56 8.28
C LEU A 19 25.73 -10.84 8.14
N GLN A 20 25.91 -10.07 7.08
CA GLN A 20 27.13 -9.29 6.84
C GLN A 20 27.33 -8.15 7.85
N PHE A 21 26.24 -7.64 8.41
CA PHE A 21 26.23 -6.52 9.35
C PHE A 21 25.55 -6.92 10.65
N LYS A 22 25.90 -6.24 11.75
CA LYS A 22 25.14 -6.35 13.00
C LYS A 22 23.78 -5.69 12.80
N HIS A 23 22.71 -6.44 13.06
CA HIS A 23 21.34 -5.93 13.07
C HIS A 23 20.92 -5.80 14.53
N TYR A 24 20.81 -4.57 15.03
CA TYR A 24 20.32 -4.32 16.39
C TYR A 24 18.82 -4.59 16.42
N SER A 25 18.36 -5.26 17.47
CA SER A 25 16.98 -5.69 17.65
C SER A 25 16.70 -5.70 19.15
N ASP A 26 15.85 -4.78 19.61
CA ASP A 26 15.55 -4.58 21.03
C ASP A 26 14.24 -3.77 21.18
N ALA A 27 13.68 -3.71 22.38
CA ALA A 27 12.58 -2.83 22.74
C ALA A 27 12.94 -2.00 23.98
N PRO A 28 13.86 -1.02 23.84
CA PRO A 28 14.28 -0.18 24.96
C PRO A 28 13.10 0.57 25.58
N GLN A 29 13.12 0.66 26.91
CA GLN A 29 12.12 1.36 27.72
C GLN A 29 12.52 2.82 27.95
N PHE A 30 11.54 3.72 27.83
CA PHE A 30 11.66 5.16 28.05
C PHE A 30 10.50 5.64 28.92
N GLY A 31 10.68 5.58 30.24
CA GLY A 31 9.59 5.83 31.18
C GLY A 31 8.58 4.69 31.15
N ASP A 32 7.32 5.01 30.87
CA ASP A 32 6.23 4.03 30.74
C ASP A 32 6.06 3.51 29.30
N ASP A 33 6.80 4.08 28.34
CA ASP A 33 6.73 3.73 26.91
C ASP A 33 7.91 2.83 26.49
N SER A 34 7.66 1.89 25.56
CA SER A 34 8.70 1.11 24.89
C SER A 34 8.81 1.49 23.41
N ILE A 35 10.03 1.62 22.89
CA ILE A 35 10.25 1.79 21.45
C ILE A 35 10.63 0.45 20.83
N GLU A 36 9.74 -0.12 20.02
CA GLU A 36 10.03 -1.34 19.28
C GLU A 36 11.05 -1.05 18.16
N MET A 37 12.22 -1.70 18.23
CA MET A 37 13.30 -1.57 17.23
C MET A 37 13.60 -2.90 16.53
N ARG A 38 12.84 -3.97 16.78
CA ARG A 38 12.99 -5.24 16.07
C ARG A 38 12.67 -5.06 14.58
N ALA A 39 13.31 -5.87 13.76
CA ALA A 39 13.17 -5.81 12.32
C ALA A 39 11.88 -6.49 11.84
N GLU A 40 11.31 -5.94 10.77
CA GLU A 40 10.22 -6.58 10.03
C GLU A 40 10.74 -7.82 9.29
N VAL A 41 9.95 -8.90 9.32
CA VAL A 41 10.24 -10.14 8.58
C VAL A 41 9.03 -10.53 7.75
N GLY A 42 9.22 -10.62 6.43
CA GLY A 42 8.19 -11.06 5.49
C GLY A 42 8.65 -12.28 4.69
N LEU A 43 7.80 -13.32 4.61
CA LEU A 43 8.04 -14.48 3.76
C LEU A 43 7.65 -14.17 2.32
N LEU A 44 8.64 -14.15 1.41
CA LEU A 44 8.45 -13.76 0.01
C LEU A 44 8.06 -14.91 -0.93
N THR A 45 8.35 -16.16 -0.57
CA THR A 45 8.10 -17.29 -1.46
C THR A 45 6.71 -17.88 -1.28
N ARG A 46 6.11 -18.34 -2.38
CA ARG A 46 4.84 -19.10 -2.39
C ARG A 46 4.91 -20.26 -3.39
N ASN A 47 4.03 -21.23 -3.25
CA ASN A 47 4.00 -22.41 -4.13
C ASN A 47 3.56 -22.07 -5.56
N VAL A 48 2.77 -21.00 -5.74
CA VAL A 48 2.34 -20.49 -7.05
C VAL A 48 3.11 -19.20 -7.33
N LYS A 49 3.89 -19.20 -8.40
CA LYS A 49 4.67 -18.03 -8.84
C LYS A 49 4.15 -17.47 -10.15
N TYR A 50 3.74 -16.21 -10.13
CA TYR A 50 3.35 -15.42 -11.29
C TYR A 50 4.46 -14.40 -11.58
N GLN A 51 5.19 -14.57 -12.69
CA GLN A 51 6.39 -13.78 -12.93
C GLN A 51 6.52 -13.28 -14.37
N GLY A 52 7.27 -12.19 -14.53
CA GLY A 52 7.78 -11.75 -15.82
C GLY A 52 8.75 -12.76 -16.45
N ASP A 53 9.14 -12.50 -17.68
CA ASP A 53 10.15 -13.26 -18.41
C ASP A 53 11.50 -13.24 -17.65
N PRO A 54 12.04 -14.41 -17.25
CA PRO A 54 13.30 -14.49 -16.52
C PRO A 54 14.51 -13.91 -17.26
N GLU A 55 14.50 -13.91 -18.60
CA GLU A 55 15.61 -13.46 -19.42
C GLU A 55 15.54 -11.95 -19.67
N THR A 56 14.34 -11.42 -19.92
CA THR A 56 14.19 -10.06 -20.47
C THR A 56 13.57 -9.05 -19.51
N SER A 57 12.77 -9.48 -18.54
CA SER A 57 12.01 -8.53 -17.69
C SER A 57 12.90 -7.62 -16.86
N ALA A 58 14.02 -8.12 -16.33
CA ALA A 58 14.94 -7.32 -15.52
C ALA A 58 15.66 -6.22 -16.32
N VAL A 59 16.07 -6.55 -17.54
CA VAL A 59 16.75 -5.61 -18.44
C VAL A 59 15.77 -4.56 -18.96
N ASN A 60 14.61 -5.01 -19.41
CA ASN A 60 13.63 -4.15 -20.09
C ASN A 60 12.66 -3.47 -19.14
N LYS A 61 12.66 -3.85 -17.86
CA LYS A 61 11.68 -3.42 -16.85
C LYS A 61 10.24 -3.70 -17.28
N TYR A 62 10.04 -4.85 -17.93
CA TYR A 62 8.79 -5.27 -18.54
C TYR A 62 8.33 -6.59 -17.94
N GLY A 63 7.54 -6.53 -16.87
CA GLY A 63 7.07 -7.67 -16.12
C GLY A 63 5.66 -8.14 -16.46
N ALA A 64 5.29 -9.26 -15.84
CA ALA A 64 3.91 -9.76 -15.84
C ALA A 64 2.99 -8.82 -15.05
N HIS A 65 1.71 -8.76 -15.42
CA HIS A 65 0.76 -7.86 -14.80
C HIS A 65 -0.67 -8.43 -14.92
N ILE A 66 -1.50 -8.20 -13.90
CA ILE A 66 -2.92 -8.59 -13.91
C ILE A 66 -3.77 -7.33 -13.76
N MET A 67 -4.80 -7.22 -14.58
CA MET A 67 -5.80 -6.16 -14.51
C MET A 67 -7.19 -6.76 -14.56
N LEU A 68 -7.99 -6.49 -13.53
CA LEU A 68 -9.41 -6.83 -13.49
C LEU A 68 -10.20 -5.54 -13.71
N HIS A 69 -11.01 -5.55 -14.77
CA HIS A 69 -11.83 -4.42 -15.15
C HIS A 69 -13.13 -4.94 -15.75
N SER A 70 -14.24 -4.42 -15.23
CA SER A 70 -15.58 -4.64 -15.75
C SER A 70 -16.49 -3.58 -15.16
N ILE A 71 -17.47 -3.10 -15.91
CA ILE A 71 -18.39 -2.08 -15.41
C ILE A 71 -19.50 -2.77 -14.60
N GLY A 72 -19.66 -2.34 -13.35
CA GLY A 72 -20.77 -2.72 -12.48
C GLY A 72 -20.33 -3.54 -11.27
N ASP A 73 -21.05 -3.36 -10.17
CA ASP A 73 -20.75 -4.00 -8.89
C ASP A 73 -20.65 -5.52 -9.00
N ASP A 74 -19.55 -6.09 -8.47
CA ASP A 74 -19.22 -7.51 -8.50
C ASP A 74 -19.29 -8.16 -9.91
N SER A 75 -19.24 -7.36 -10.99
CA SER A 75 -19.37 -7.84 -12.38
C SER A 75 -18.19 -8.71 -12.82
N VAL A 76 -17.02 -8.52 -12.19
CA VAL A 76 -15.87 -9.42 -12.27
C VAL A 76 -15.40 -9.72 -10.85
N ILE A 77 -15.11 -10.99 -10.58
CA ILE A 77 -14.67 -11.46 -9.27
C ILE A 77 -13.23 -11.92 -9.38
N GLY A 78 -12.34 -11.28 -8.62
CA GLY A 78 -10.93 -11.65 -8.50
C GLY A 78 -10.61 -12.07 -7.06
N ARG A 79 -10.16 -13.31 -6.88
CA ARG A 79 -9.63 -13.81 -5.60
C ARG A 79 -8.22 -14.30 -5.83
N ILE A 80 -7.25 -13.47 -5.48
CA ILE A 80 -5.83 -13.73 -5.69
C ILE A 80 -5.21 -13.97 -4.32
N GLU A 81 -4.87 -15.22 -4.04
CA GLU A 81 -4.49 -15.63 -2.69
C GLU A 81 -3.23 -16.49 -2.69
N TYR A 82 -2.30 -16.19 -1.77
CA TYR A 82 -1.07 -16.94 -1.56
C TYR A 82 -0.22 -17.15 -2.83
N VAL A 83 -0.18 -16.13 -3.70
CA VAL A 83 0.64 -16.11 -4.92
C VAL A 83 1.89 -15.25 -4.73
N GLU A 84 3.02 -15.74 -5.24
CA GLU A 84 4.26 -14.97 -5.37
C GLU A 84 4.26 -14.24 -6.72
N PHE A 85 4.34 -12.91 -6.69
CA PHE A 85 4.52 -12.05 -7.85
C PHE A 85 5.97 -11.58 -7.89
N TYR A 86 6.70 -11.96 -8.95
CA TYR A 86 8.12 -11.66 -9.09
C TYR A 86 8.44 -11.05 -10.46
N ASN A 87 9.31 -10.04 -10.53
CA ASN A 87 9.59 -9.35 -11.79
C ASN A 87 8.30 -8.88 -12.49
N ALA A 88 7.37 -8.33 -11.70
CA ALA A 88 6.03 -7.95 -12.13
C ALA A 88 5.87 -6.43 -12.30
N GLY A 89 4.82 -6.02 -12.99
CA GLY A 89 4.58 -4.64 -13.40
C GLY A 89 5.47 -4.21 -14.57
N GLN A 90 5.09 -3.13 -15.26
CA GLN A 90 5.85 -2.61 -16.41
C GLN A 90 6.20 -1.14 -16.16
N ALA A 91 7.49 -0.81 -16.22
CA ALA A 91 7.93 0.57 -16.15
C ALA A 91 7.46 1.35 -17.37
N PHE A 92 7.28 2.67 -17.22
CA PHE A 92 6.89 3.60 -18.30
C PHE A 92 5.49 3.35 -18.87
N LYS A 93 4.69 2.48 -18.24
CA LYS A 93 3.33 2.16 -18.65
C LYS A 93 2.38 2.25 -17.45
N LEU A 94 1.63 3.35 -17.38
CA LEU A 94 0.55 3.50 -16.40
C LEU A 94 -0.50 2.39 -16.60
N GLY A 95 -1.11 1.94 -15.51
CA GLY A 95 -2.11 0.87 -15.51
C GLY A 95 -1.57 -0.56 -15.64
N ARG A 96 -0.24 -0.76 -15.74
CA ARG A 96 0.41 -2.07 -15.86
C ARG A 96 1.11 -2.46 -14.55
N TYR A 97 0.30 -2.70 -13.53
CA TYR A 97 0.71 -3.07 -12.17
C TYR A 97 0.62 -4.59 -11.96
N PRO A 98 1.43 -5.18 -11.06
CA PRO A 98 1.34 -6.60 -10.69
C PRO A 98 -0.10 -7.04 -10.41
N ILE A 99 -0.81 -6.29 -9.55
CA ILE A 99 -2.22 -6.52 -9.24
C ILE A 99 -2.99 -5.20 -9.34
N HIS A 100 -3.96 -5.15 -10.24
CA HIS A 100 -4.75 -3.95 -10.53
C HIS A 100 -6.25 -4.26 -10.59
N PHE A 101 -7.01 -3.75 -9.62
CA PHE A 101 -8.48 -3.71 -9.70
C PHE A 101 -8.89 -2.32 -10.16
N HIS A 102 -9.54 -2.24 -11.31
CA HIS A 102 -9.70 -1.00 -12.06
C HIS A 102 -11.17 -0.76 -12.42
N MET A 103 -11.74 0.29 -11.87
CA MET A 103 -13.02 0.90 -12.27
C MET A 103 -14.18 -0.12 -12.31
N ILE A 104 -14.33 -0.91 -11.24
CA ILE A 104 -15.39 -1.93 -11.13
C ILE A 104 -16.60 -1.41 -10.34
N GLY A 105 -16.38 -0.49 -9.39
CA GLY A 105 -17.38 -0.13 -8.39
C GLY A 105 -17.24 -1.00 -7.13
N ASN A 106 -18.36 -1.47 -6.58
CA ASN A 106 -18.33 -2.27 -5.35
C ASN A 106 -17.87 -3.70 -5.66
N ILE A 107 -16.88 -4.21 -4.91
CA ILE A 107 -16.29 -5.53 -5.16
C ILE A 107 -16.27 -6.43 -3.92
N HIS A 108 -17.41 -6.54 -3.23
CA HIS A 108 -17.59 -7.34 -2.02
C HIS A 108 -17.11 -8.80 -2.13
N LYS A 109 -17.10 -9.36 -3.33
CA LYS A 109 -16.73 -10.77 -3.58
C LYS A 109 -15.26 -10.98 -3.94
N SER A 110 -14.50 -9.89 -4.12
CA SER A 110 -13.09 -9.91 -4.53
C SER A 110 -12.14 -9.64 -3.37
N GLN A 111 -10.95 -10.22 -3.42
CA GLN A 111 -9.93 -10.07 -2.37
C GLN A 111 -8.51 -10.37 -2.87
N VAL A 112 -7.52 -9.79 -2.20
CA VAL A 112 -6.10 -10.18 -2.27
C VAL A 112 -5.57 -10.50 -0.88
N ILE A 113 -5.26 -11.78 -0.64
CA ILE A 113 -4.87 -12.27 0.69
C ILE A 113 -3.57 -13.08 0.64
N GLY A 114 -2.63 -12.79 1.54
CA GLY A 114 -1.46 -13.66 1.75
C GLY A 114 -0.41 -13.66 0.63
N ASN A 115 -0.52 -12.74 -0.33
CA ASN A 115 0.37 -12.70 -1.48
C ASN A 115 1.74 -12.11 -1.12
N ALA A 116 2.76 -12.48 -1.88
CA ALA A 116 4.07 -11.85 -1.82
C ALA A 116 4.34 -11.16 -3.16
N VAL A 117 4.51 -9.84 -3.18
CA VAL A 117 4.79 -9.05 -4.38
C VAL A 117 6.16 -8.41 -4.27
N HIS A 118 7.13 -8.86 -5.06
CA HIS A 118 8.51 -8.40 -4.89
C HIS A 118 9.31 -8.28 -6.19
N GLN A 119 10.30 -7.37 -6.18
CA GLN A 119 11.07 -6.97 -7.36
C GLN A 119 10.16 -6.52 -8.50
N THR A 120 9.47 -5.41 -8.31
CA THR A 120 8.52 -4.90 -9.31
C THR A 120 9.13 -3.75 -10.12
N TYR A 121 8.62 -3.56 -11.34
CA TYR A 121 8.96 -2.42 -12.21
C TYR A 121 7.89 -1.32 -12.21
N ASN A 122 6.85 -1.51 -11.41
CA ASN A 122 5.75 -0.60 -11.16
C ASN A 122 5.25 -0.82 -9.71
N ARG A 123 4.15 -0.19 -9.29
CA ARG A 123 3.52 -0.33 -7.96
C ARG A 123 3.22 -1.79 -7.61
N ALA A 124 2.81 -2.13 -6.38
CA ALA A 124 2.48 -3.52 -6.03
C ALA A 124 0.97 -3.80 -6.15
N PHE A 125 0.17 -3.10 -5.35
CA PHE A 125 -1.27 -3.26 -5.25
C PHE A 125 -1.95 -1.94 -5.62
N THR A 126 -2.72 -1.95 -6.71
CA THR A 126 -3.46 -0.76 -7.16
C THR A 126 -4.96 -0.96 -7.02
N VAL A 127 -5.57 -0.02 -6.30
CA VAL A 127 -7.00 0.10 -6.03
C VAL A 127 -7.48 1.37 -6.73
N HIS A 128 -8.15 1.20 -7.87
CA HIS A 128 -8.57 2.32 -8.72
C HIS A 128 -10.07 2.19 -8.99
N GLY A 129 -10.88 3.14 -8.50
CA GLY A 129 -12.33 3.16 -8.72
C GLY A 129 -13.04 1.92 -8.18
N VAL A 130 -12.59 1.39 -7.05
CA VAL A 130 -13.20 0.23 -6.38
C VAL A 130 -13.44 0.47 -4.89
N HIS A 131 -14.46 -0.21 -4.37
CA HIS A 131 -14.95 -0.06 -2.99
C HIS A 131 -15.20 -1.43 -2.34
N TYR A 132 -15.20 -1.46 -1.00
CA TYR A 132 -15.45 -2.69 -0.21
C TYR A 132 -14.48 -3.83 -0.50
N TYR A 133 -13.27 -3.49 -0.98
CA TYR A 133 -12.23 -4.44 -1.32
C TYR A 133 -11.43 -4.88 -0.09
N GLN A 134 -10.99 -6.15 -0.06
CA GLN A 134 -10.13 -6.67 1.00
C GLN A 134 -8.70 -6.90 0.50
N VAL A 135 -7.76 -6.20 1.12
CA VAL A 135 -6.31 -6.31 0.91
C VAL A 135 -5.69 -6.73 2.24
N LYS A 136 -5.36 -8.00 2.41
CA LYS A 136 -4.95 -8.54 3.71
C LYS A 136 -3.72 -9.42 3.69
N ASP A 137 -2.93 -9.39 4.76
CA ASP A 137 -1.84 -10.36 4.99
C ASP A 137 -0.80 -10.41 3.85
N ASN A 138 -0.70 -9.34 3.05
CA ASN A 138 0.19 -9.30 1.90
C ASN A 138 1.55 -8.73 2.29
N VAL A 139 2.60 -9.25 1.66
CA VAL A 139 3.97 -8.72 1.77
C VAL A 139 4.37 -8.10 0.44
N ALA A 140 4.81 -6.85 0.47
CA ALA A 140 5.42 -6.18 -0.66
C ALA A 140 6.88 -5.83 -0.36
N PHE A 141 7.80 -6.21 -1.23
CA PHE A 141 9.23 -5.94 -1.05
C PHE A 141 9.91 -5.43 -2.32
N ASN A 142 10.75 -4.39 -2.20
CA ASN A 142 11.53 -3.86 -3.33
C ASN A 142 10.62 -3.47 -4.51
N THR A 143 9.68 -2.57 -4.21
CA THR A 143 8.62 -2.13 -5.13
C THR A 143 8.97 -0.76 -5.71
N MET A 144 8.81 -0.55 -7.02
CA MET A 144 8.99 0.78 -7.63
C MET A 144 7.69 1.61 -7.55
N GLY A 145 7.80 2.88 -7.14
CA GLY A 145 6.65 3.76 -6.95
C GLY A 145 5.87 3.46 -5.68
N HIS A 146 4.71 4.09 -5.51
CA HIS A 146 3.82 3.84 -4.39
C HIS A 146 3.44 2.36 -4.29
N THR A 147 3.56 1.74 -3.11
CA THR A 147 3.46 0.28 -2.99
C THR A 147 2.01 -0.21 -2.94
N TYR A 148 1.25 0.21 -1.93
CA TYR A 148 -0.20 0.12 -1.87
C TYR A 148 -0.77 1.47 -2.30
N PHE A 149 -1.49 1.47 -3.42
CA PHE A 149 -1.81 2.70 -4.16
C PHE A 149 -3.31 2.82 -4.40
N ILE A 150 -3.92 3.86 -3.84
CA ILE A 150 -5.32 4.21 -4.02
C ILE A 150 -5.36 5.41 -4.99
N GLU A 151 -5.84 5.20 -6.21
CA GLU A 151 -5.48 6.05 -7.36
C GLU A 151 -6.19 7.41 -7.39
N ASP A 152 -7.51 7.43 -7.37
CA ASP A 152 -8.28 8.58 -7.86
C ASP A 152 -9.04 9.34 -6.78
N ALA A 153 -8.87 9.01 -5.50
CA ALA A 153 -9.56 9.60 -4.36
C ALA A 153 -11.08 9.35 -4.31
N ILE A 154 -11.62 8.47 -5.17
CA ILE A 154 -13.03 8.04 -5.11
C ILE A 154 -13.20 6.84 -4.19
N GLU A 155 -12.16 6.04 -4.03
CA GLU A 155 -12.17 4.71 -3.44
C GLU A 155 -12.44 4.79 -1.93
N THR A 156 -13.44 4.06 -1.46
CA THR A 156 -13.87 4.10 -0.06
C THR A 156 -14.23 2.71 0.47
N ASN A 157 -14.22 2.58 1.79
CA ASN A 157 -14.58 1.35 2.52
C ASN A 157 -13.71 0.13 2.15
N ASN A 158 -12.52 0.35 1.61
CA ASN A 158 -11.56 -0.73 1.37
C ASN A 158 -10.81 -1.04 2.67
N LEU A 159 -10.60 -2.33 2.92
CA LEU A 159 -9.88 -2.85 4.08
C LEU A 159 -8.44 -3.20 3.70
N PHE A 160 -7.49 -2.52 4.33
CA PHE A 160 -6.07 -2.84 4.34
C PHE A 160 -5.69 -3.32 5.74
N ASP A 161 -5.51 -4.63 5.90
CA ASP A 161 -5.29 -5.26 7.20
C ASP A 161 -4.04 -6.13 7.19
N ASN A 162 -3.14 -5.92 8.16
CA ASN A 162 -1.97 -6.77 8.36
C ASN A 162 -1.08 -6.90 7.11
N ASN A 163 -0.95 -5.83 6.33
CA ASN A 163 -0.07 -5.81 5.17
C ASN A 163 1.31 -5.23 5.53
N LEU A 164 2.34 -5.79 4.93
CA LEU A 164 3.72 -5.37 5.08
C LEU A 164 4.24 -4.76 3.78
N ALA A 165 4.85 -3.58 3.84
CA ALA A 165 5.61 -2.96 2.77
C ALA A 165 7.04 -2.69 3.23
N ILE A 166 8.02 -3.24 2.53
CA ILE A 166 9.45 -3.03 2.78
C ILE A 166 10.13 -2.54 1.50
N LEU A 167 10.99 -1.52 1.62
CA LEU A 167 11.81 -1.02 0.51
C LEU A 167 10.97 -0.51 -0.67
N THR A 168 10.12 0.47 -0.40
CA THR A 168 9.42 1.24 -1.44
C THR A 168 10.42 2.19 -2.12
N LYS A 169 10.63 2.06 -3.43
CA LYS A 169 11.66 2.77 -4.19
C LYS A 169 11.08 3.86 -5.06
N ARG A 170 11.78 4.98 -5.16
CA ARG A 170 11.42 6.03 -6.13
C ARG A 170 11.35 5.50 -7.55
N SER A 171 10.40 6.01 -8.33
CA SER A 171 10.27 5.73 -9.76
C SER A 171 10.21 7.04 -10.54
N TRP A 172 10.92 7.06 -11.67
CA TRP A 172 10.90 8.15 -12.65
C TRP A 172 10.01 7.85 -13.86
N SER A 173 9.32 6.72 -13.83
CA SER A 173 8.59 6.17 -14.98
C SER A 173 7.07 6.22 -14.81
N LEU A 174 6.57 6.83 -13.72
CA LEU A 174 5.18 6.82 -13.27
C LEU A 174 4.70 8.26 -12.96
N LEU A 175 3.87 8.46 -11.92
CA LEU A 175 3.43 9.79 -11.51
C LEU A 175 4.59 10.58 -10.90
N ASN A 176 4.49 11.91 -10.91
CA ASN A 176 5.50 12.76 -10.26
C ASN A 176 5.66 12.43 -8.77
N THR A 177 4.59 12.03 -8.09
CA THR A 177 4.59 11.62 -6.69
C THR A 177 5.35 10.31 -6.44
N ASP A 178 5.47 9.43 -7.44
CA ASP A 178 6.28 8.20 -7.35
C ASP A 178 7.79 8.50 -7.26
N GLN A 179 8.24 9.73 -7.53
CA GLN A 179 9.62 10.19 -7.27
C GLN A 179 9.88 10.43 -5.77
N THR A 180 8.83 10.60 -4.98
CA THR A 180 8.84 10.71 -3.52
C THR A 180 7.79 9.78 -2.92
N PRO A 181 7.93 8.46 -3.13
CA PRO A 181 6.84 7.51 -2.96
C PRO A 181 6.49 7.29 -1.49
N ALA A 182 5.32 6.70 -1.30
CA ALA A 182 4.83 6.20 -0.03
C ALA A 182 4.62 4.69 -0.10
N SER A 183 4.87 3.97 0.99
CA SER A 183 4.48 2.55 1.07
C SER A 183 2.96 2.40 0.96
N PHE A 184 2.21 3.27 1.63
CA PHE A 184 0.76 3.39 1.50
C PHE A 184 0.44 4.82 1.04
N TRP A 185 -0.05 4.96 -0.19
CA TRP A 185 -0.50 6.24 -0.74
C TRP A 185 -2.02 6.27 -0.79
N ILE A 186 -2.58 7.20 -0.02
CA ILE A 186 -3.97 7.20 0.40
C ILE A 186 -4.59 8.53 -0.05
N THR A 187 -5.38 8.50 -1.11
CA THR A 187 -6.02 9.70 -1.66
C THR A 187 -7.40 9.97 -1.09
N ASN A 188 -8.04 8.97 -0.48
CA ASN A 188 -9.31 9.12 0.22
C ASN A 188 -9.21 8.54 1.64
N PRO A 189 -9.50 9.35 2.68
CA PRO A 189 -9.33 8.94 4.07
C PRO A 189 -10.41 7.97 4.57
N ASN A 190 -11.53 7.82 3.85
CA ASN A 190 -12.64 6.95 4.22
C ASN A 190 -12.41 5.50 3.78
N ASN A 191 -11.29 4.94 4.24
CA ASN A 191 -10.90 3.54 4.11
C ASN A 191 -10.41 3.03 5.48
N ILE A 192 -10.19 1.73 5.61
CA ILE A 192 -9.82 1.08 6.87
C ILE A 192 -8.37 0.57 6.73
N PHE A 193 -7.46 1.14 7.51
CA PHE A 193 -6.06 0.71 7.60
C PHE A 193 -5.77 0.27 9.03
N ARG A 194 -5.54 -1.02 9.23
CA ARG A 194 -5.20 -1.56 10.54
C ARG A 194 -4.03 -2.54 10.47
N ASN A 195 -3.19 -2.54 11.51
CA ASN A 195 -2.10 -3.50 11.65
C ASN A 195 -1.10 -3.51 10.48
N ASN A 196 -1.04 -2.45 9.66
CA ASN A 196 -0.14 -2.43 8.51
C ASN A 196 1.23 -1.91 8.91
N HIS A 197 2.28 -2.49 8.34
CA HIS A 197 3.66 -2.14 8.62
C HIS A 197 4.32 -1.58 7.36
N ALA A 198 4.94 -0.39 7.48
CA ALA A 198 5.63 0.30 6.40
C ALA A 198 7.07 0.64 6.79
N ALA A 199 8.04 -0.05 6.20
CA ALA A 199 9.45 0.10 6.54
C ALA A 199 10.33 0.40 5.31
N GLY A 200 11.27 1.33 5.46
CA GLY A 200 12.34 1.49 4.45
C GLY A 200 11.88 2.14 3.14
N SER A 201 10.80 2.94 3.14
CA SER A 201 10.40 3.70 1.96
C SER A 201 11.42 4.80 1.65
N ASP A 202 11.65 5.07 0.36
CA ASP A 202 12.50 6.18 -0.11
C ASP A 202 12.04 7.54 0.46
N ARG A 203 10.74 7.71 0.74
CA ARG A 203 10.21 8.95 1.32
C ARG A 203 9.26 8.74 2.49
N TYR A 204 8.08 8.18 2.25
CA TYR A 204 6.99 8.16 3.23
C TYR A 204 6.55 6.74 3.55
N GLY A 205 6.17 6.48 4.81
CA GLY A 205 5.48 5.25 5.17
C GLY A 205 4.04 5.30 4.69
N PHE A 206 3.23 6.08 5.39
CA PHE A 206 1.85 6.41 5.05
C PHE A 206 1.76 7.85 4.57
N TRP A 207 1.10 8.07 3.44
CA TRP A 207 0.82 9.42 2.94
C TRP A 207 -0.65 9.56 2.57
N PHE A 208 -1.36 10.35 3.38
CA PHE A 208 -2.67 10.89 3.02
C PHE A 208 -2.48 12.06 2.06
N ASP A 209 -2.62 11.79 0.76
CA ASP A 209 -2.56 12.73 -0.36
C ASP A 209 -3.97 13.06 -0.84
N THR A 210 -4.76 13.58 0.07
CA THR A 210 -6.16 13.94 -0.16
C THR A 210 -6.29 15.06 -1.19
N GLN A 211 -7.38 15.00 -1.94
CA GLN A 211 -7.69 15.91 -3.04
C GLN A 211 -9.01 16.63 -2.74
N ILE A 212 -9.20 17.83 -3.30
CA ILE A 212 -10.47 18.57 -3.18
C ILE A 212 -11.62 17.74 -3.77
N HIS A 213 -11.38 17.09 -4.91
CA HIS A 213 -12.29 16.20 -5.59
C HIS A 213 -11.52 15.00 -6.15
N PRO A 214 -12.18 13.85 -6.38
CA PRO A 214 -11.61 12.75 -7.14
C PRO A 214 -10.98 13.20 -8.46
N LEU A 215 -9.90 12.53 -8.84
CA LEU A 215 -9.11 12.81 -10.02
C LEU A 215 -9.41 11.80 -11.13
N GLY A 216 -8.75 11.97 -12.27
CA GLY A 216 -8.68 10.93 -13.29
C GLY A 216 -10.04 10.51 -13.89
N PRO A 217 -10.16 9.26 -14.34
CA PRO A 217 -11.41 8.67 -14.81
C PRO A 217 -12.56 8.68 -13.79
N SER A 218 -12.26 8.85 -12.50
CA SER A 218 -13.25 8.87 -11.43
C SER A 218 -13.74 10.27 -11.04
N PHE A 219 -13.35 11.31 -11.79
CA PHE A 219 -13.66 12.70 -11.44
C PHE A 219 -15.16 12.94 -11.19
N THR A 220 -15.46 13.56 -10.04
CA THR A 220 -16.79 14.04 -9.67
C THR A 220 -16.68 15.18 -8.65
N THR A 221 -17.65 16.09 -8.64
CA THR A 221 -17.74 17.15 -7.63
C THR A 221 -18.57 16.75 -6.41
N SER A 222 -19.18 15.56 -6.43
CA SER A 222 -20.04 15.07 -5.36
C SER A 222 -19.30 14.45 -4.18
N ILE A 223 -17.98 14.30 -4.28
CA ILE A 223 -17.11 13.71 -3.26
C ILE A 223 -15.96 14.67 -2.98
N CYS A 224 -15.63 14.86 -1.70
CA CYS A 224 -14.67 15.87 -1.25
C CYS A 224 -13.67 15.30 -0.24
N PRO A 225 -12.65 14.55 -0.70
CA PRO A 225 -11.75 13.77 0.16
C PRO A 225 -11.00 14.56 1.24
N GLU A 226 -10.66 15.83 1.01
CA GLU A 226 -10.05 16.70 2.03
C GLU A 226 -10.93 16.90 3.28
N TYR A 227 -12.25 16.73 3.14
CA TYR A 227 -13.24 16.97 4.19
C TYR A 227 -14.00 15.71 4.59
N GLU A 228 -13.67 14.59 3.96
CA GLU A 228 -14.30 13.31 4.20
C GLU A 228 -13.93 12.78 5.58
N LYS A 229 -14.79 11.94 6.16
CA LYS A 229 -14.46 11.27 7.42
C LYS A 229 -13.18 10.43 7.25
N LEU A 230 -12.34 10.42 8.29
CA LEU A 230 -11.34 9.36 8.44
C LEU A 230 -12.10 8.07 8.74
N GLY A 231 -11.83 7.01 7.99
CA GLY A 231 -12.34 5.68 8.29
C GLY A 231 -11.68 5.14 9.56
N GLU A 232 -10.79 4.16 9.41
CA GLU A 232 -10.00 3.63 10.52
C GLU A 232 -8.52 3.71 10.18
N PHE A 233 -7.71 4.15 11.14
CA PHE A 233 -6.25 4.15 11.06
C PHE A 233 -5.68 3.78 12.43
N ILE A 234 -5.57 2.48 12.70
CA ILE A 234 -5.25 1.93 14.02
C ILE A 234 -4.09 0.93 13.94
N ASP A 235 -3.20 0.95 14.92
CA ASP A 235 -2.09 -0.01 15.07
C ASP A 235 -1.23 -0.19 13.80
N ASN A 236 -1.10 0.87 12.99
CA ASN A 236 -0.19 0.88 11.86
C ASN A 236 1.21 1.31 12.33
N VAL A 237 2.22 0.54 11.95
CA VAL A 237 3.62 0.79 12.31
C VAL A 237 4.38 1.33 11.11
N THR A 238 5.25 2.30 11.34
CA THR A 238 6.12 2.78 10.28
C THR A 238 7.46 3.30 10.79
N HIS A 239 8.54 2.90 10.12
CA HIS A 239 9.89 3.27 10.52
C HIS A 239 10.87 3.19 9.34
N SER A 240 12.10 3.65 9.57
CA SER A 240 13.20 3.57 8.59
C SER A 240 12.93 4.22 7.23
N ASN A 241 11.99 5.16 7.14
CA ASN A 241 11.69 5.86 5.89
C ASN A 241 12.64 7.04 5.66
N GLY A 242 12.90 7.39 4.40
CA GLY A 242 13.79 8.50 4.03
C GLY A 242 13.31 9.88 4.49
N ARG A 243 12.04 10.03 4.90
CA ARG A 243 11.52 11.29 5.48
C ARG A 243 10.55 11.07 6.64
N TYR A 244 9.26 10.92 6.38
CA TYR A 244 8.23 10.85 7.44
C TYR A 244 7.58 9.47 7.49
N GLY A 245 7.30 8.99 8.69
CA GLY A 245 6.44 7.82 8.89
C GLY A 245 5.02 8.08 8.38
N LEU A 246 4.42 9.18 8.84
CA LEU A 246 3.11 9.64 8.43
C LEU A 246 3.20 11.03 7.80
N ARG A 247 2.59 11.20 6.63
CA ARG A 247 2.42 12.50 5.97
C ARG A 247 0.94 12.73 5.70
N ILE A 248 0.42 13.87 6.13
CA ILE A 248 -0.92 14.35 5.76
C ILE A 248 -0.70 15.65 4.99
N PHE A 249 -0.97 15.63 3.69
CA PHE A 249 -0.76 16.76 2.80
C PHE A 249 -1.47 16.48 1.47
N HIS A 250 -2.34 17.35 0.96
CA HIS A 250 -2.42 18.78 1.28
C HIS A 250 -3.26 19.14 2.51
N LYS A 251 -4.39 18.45 2.75
CA LYS A 251 -5.34 18.78 3.83
C LYS A 251 -6.27 17.62 4.22
N LEU A 252 -6.46 17.36 5.51
CA LEU A 252 -7.50 16.44 5.99
C LEU A 252 -8.22 17.09 7.18
N ILE A 253 -9.41 17.63 6.95
CA ILE A 253 -10.26 18.26 7.97
C ILE A 253 -11.68 17.69 7.84
N PRO A 254 -11.96 16.55 8.49
CA PRO A 254 -13.27 15.93 8.45
C PRO A 254 -14.38 16.87 8.92
N VAL A 255 -15.48 16.96 8.16
CA VAL A 255 -16.68 17.73 8.54
C VAL A 255 -17.95 16.92 8.27
N THR A 256 -19.06 17.30 8.89
CA THR A 256 -20.36 16.59 8.74
C THR A 256 -20.87 16.58 7.29
N TYR A 257 -20.58 17.63 6.52
CA TYR A 257 -21.00 17.78 5.13
C TYR A 257 -19.80 18.07 4.22
N PRO A 258 -19.03 17.05 3.80
CA PRO A 258 -17.72 17.22 3.16
C PRO A 258 -17.70 18.15 1.94
N CYS A 259 -18.78 18.14 1.15
CA CYS A 259 -18.89 18.96 -0.05
C CYS A 259 -19.68 20.28 0.12
N MET A 260 -20.14 20.58 1.34
CA MET A 260 -20.64 21.91 1.64
C MET A 260 -19.47 22.79 2.06
N GLY A 261 -19.46 24.05 1.61
CA GLY A 261 -18.46 25.01 2.05
C GLY A 261 -18.42 25.09 3.58
N VAL A 262 -17.21 25.18 4.15
CA VAL A 262 -17.03 25.33 5.60
C VAL A 262 -17.72 26.63 6.03
N VAL A 263 -18.83 26.52 6.73
CA VAL A 263 -19.51 27.67 7.32
C VAL A 263 -18.75 28.02 8.59
N TYR A 264 -18.15 29.20 8.63
CA TYR A 264 -17.56 29.74 9.84
C TYR A 264 -18.69 29.96 10.85
N ASP A 265 -18.67 29.21 11.95
CA ASP A 265 -19.56 29.41 13.08
C ASP A 265 -18.90 30.44 14.01
N ALA A 266 -19.41 31.67 13.99
CA ALA A 266 -18.88 32.76 14.81
C ALA A 266 -19.08 32.54 16.32
N ASP A 267 -19.92 31.59 16.71
CA ASP A 267 -20.21 31.26 18.11
C ASP A 267 -19.40 30.05 18.62
N ASN A 268 -18.61 29.40 17.76
CA ASN A 268 -17.79 28.24 18.11
C ASN A 268 -16.29 28.59 18.10
N GLU A 269 -15.85 29.33 19.13
CA GLU A 269 -14.43 29.64 19.40
C GLU A 269 -13.68 28.43 20.04
N GLN A 270 -13.56 27.31 19.32
CA GLN A 270 -12.67 26.20 19.70
C GLN A 270 -11.58 25.93 18.66
#